data_AF-A0A7W1B5I3-F1
#
_entry.id   AF-A0A7W1B5I3-F1
#
_cell.length_a   1.000
_cell.length_b   1.000
_cell.length_c   1.000
_cell.angle_alpha   90.00
_cell.angle_beta   90.00
_cell.angle_gamma   90.00
#
_symmetry.space_group_name_H-M   'P 1'
#
loop_
_entity.id
_entity.type
_entity.pdbx_description
1 polymer ?
#
loop_
_entity_poly.entity_id
_entity_poly.type
_entity_poly.pdbx_seq_one_letter_code
_entity_poly.pdbx_strand_id
1 'polypeptide(L)'
;TYWRSVFAPLARRLDAYVVAGSHLRLAPDGDLTNASYLFAPDGRLVATTDKVNLVAGREDMAPGALGLARGDLDRLPIVETPFGRVCTLICYDGFRVPHTKSERFVPVAPRIAARGAVAIAANPSASHWRWREPWLHDVSMTREVQWSREGLPASLAEIAFARIGITAHLVGQVLDLTFEGQSEILERTPTGVTTLARAPTADRGGHVVAVIESQN
;
A
#
# COMPACT_ATOMS: atom_id res chain seq x y z
N THR A 1 6.72 20.23 2.58
CA THR A 1 5.30 19.78 2.56
C THR A 1 4.91 19.33 3.96
N TYR A 2 3.62 19.42 4.32
CA TYR A 2 3.09 18.99 5.62
C TYR A 2 3.50 17.55 6.00
N TRP A 3 3.51 16.64 5.01
CA TRP A 3 3.97 15.26 5.22
C TRP A 3 5.42 15.17 5.72
N ARG A 4 6.33 15.98 5.17
CA ARG A 4 7.73 15.98 5.63
C ARG A 4 7.87 16.52 7.04
N SER A 5 7.11 17.56 7.42
CA SER A 5 7.16 18.12 8.78
C SER A 5 6.60 17.19 9.85
N VAL A 6 5.73 16.24 9.49
CA VAL A 6 5.18 15.24 10.42
C VAL A 6 6.06 14.01 10.48
N PHE A 7 6.36 13.40 9.33
CA PHE A 7 6.98 12.07 9.31
C PHE A 7 8.51 12.08 9.47
N ALA A 8 9.22 13.14 9.08
CA ALA A 8 10.67 13.22 9.31
C ALA A 8 11.03 13.32 10.81
N PRO A 9 10.39 14.18 11.62
CA PRO A 9 10.59 14.16 13.07
C PRO A 9 10.12 12.85 13.72
N LEU A 10 9.05 12.24 13.21
CA LEU A 10 8.57 10.95 13.72
C LEU A 10 9.61 9.85 13.50
N ALA A 11 10.21 9.75 12.31
CA ALA A 11 11.25 8.79 12.00
C ALA A 11 12.46 8.94 12.94
N ARG A 12 12.91 10.18 13.18
CA ARG A 12 13.97 10.48 14.17
C ARG A 12 13.61 10.07 15.59
N ARG A 13 12.39 10.39 16.02
CA ARG A 13 11.94 10.09 17.37
C ARG A 13 11.85 8.58 17.62
N LEU A 14 11.48 7.82 16.60
CA LEU A 14 11.33 6.38 16.68
C LEU A 14 12.61 5.60 16.34
N ASP A 15 13.65 6.28 15.87
CA ASP A 15 14.86 5.67 15.28
C ASP A 15 14.50 4.57 14.26
N ALA A 16 13.56 4.89 13.37
CA ALA A 16 12.92 3.90 12.51
C ALA A 16 12.78 4.38 11.06
N TYR A 17 12.79 3.42 10.15
CA TYR A 17 12.30 3.65 8.79
C TYR A 17 10.77 3.80 8.84
N VAL A 18 10.24 4.87 8.25
CA VAL A 18 8.81 5.18 8.28
C VAL A 18 8.29 5.32 6.85
N VAL A 19 7.49 4.36 6.41
CA VAL A 19 6.62 4.52 5.23
C VAL A 19 5.40 5.30 5.68
N ALA A 20 5.27 6.53 5.19
CA ALA A 20 4.11 7.36 5.45
C ALA A 20 2.86 6.83 4.70
N GLY A 21 1.68 7.18 5.21
CA GLY A 21 0.46 7.11 4.40
C GLY A 21 0.62 7.91 3.10
N SER A 22 -0.24 7.64 2.12
CA SER A 22 -0.16 8.33 0.83
C SER A 22 -0.91 9.68 0.85
N HIS A 23 -0.56 10.56 -0.08
CA HIS A 23 -1.09 11.92 -0.17
C HIS A 23 -1.05 12.46 -1.60
N LEU A 24 -1.89 13.46 -1.86
CA LEU A 24 -1.84 14.17 -3.13
C LEU A 24 -0.61 15.06 -3.20
N ARG A 25 0.19 14.90 -4.25
CA ARG A 25 1.43 15.62 -4.49
C ARG A 25 1.37 16.27 -5.86
N LEU A 26 1.49 17.59 -5.91
CA LEU A 26 1.71 18.32 -7.15
C LEU A 26 3.18 18.18 -7.54
N ALA A 27 3.43 17.55 -8.68
CA ALA A 27 4.75 17.42 -9.28
C ALA A 27 5.17 18.73 -9.99
N PRO A 28 6.47 18.96 -10.21
CA PRO A 28 6.96 20.22 -10.81
C PRO A 28 6.46 20.49 -12.24
N ASP A 29 6.09 19.43 -12.97
CA ASP A 29 5.49 19.48 -14.31
C ASP A 29 3.99 19.82 -14.29
N GLY A 30 3.38 19.94 -13.10
CA GLY A 30 1.97 20.27 -12.92
C GLY A 30 1.07 19.06 -12.70
N ASP A 31 1.60 17.84 -12.77
CA ASP A 31 0.83 16.63 -12.57
C ASP A 31 0.49 16.42 -11.08
N LEU A 32 -0.73 15.97 -10.80
CA LEU A 32 -1.17 15.61 -9.45
C LEU A 32 -1.07 14.09 -9.27
N THR A 33 -0.20 13.61 -8.39
CA THR A 33 -0.04 12.17 -8.11
C THR A 33 -0.53 11.80 -6.71
N ASN A 34 -0.95 10.54 -6.52
CA ASN A 34 -1.06 9.95 -5.18
C ASN A 34 0.31 9.38 -4.80
N ALA A 35 1.01 10.00 -3.86
CA ALA A 35 2.39 9.68 -3.52
C ALA A 35 2.53 9.20 -2.08
N SER A 36 3.53 8.36 -1.80
CA SER A 36 3.94 7.98 -0.44
C SER A 36 5.43 8.26 -0.26
N TYR A 37 5.81 8.61 0.96
CA TYR A 37 7.18 8.94 1.33
C TYR A 37 7.73 7.88 2.28
N LEU A 38 8.96 7.45 2.02
CA LEU A 38 9.74 6.63 2.96
C LEU A 38 10.86 7.48 3.56
N PHE A 39 10.87 7.56 4.89
CA PHE A 39 11.88 8.26 5.67
C PHE A 39 12.83 7.25 6.33
N ALA A 40 14.12 7.57 6.39
CA ALA A 40 15.12 6.86 7.18
C ALA A 40 15.10 7.31 8.64
N PRO A 41 15.75 6.56 9.57
CA PRO A 41 15.81 6.90 10.99
C PRO A 41 16.37 8.29 11.30
N ASP A 42 17.27 8.82 10.46
CA ASP A 42 17.79 10.19 10.56
C ASP A 42 16.78 11.28 10.16
N GLY A 43 15.58 10.90 9.73
CA GLY A 43 14.52 11.79 9.22
C GLY A 43 14.69 12.18 7.76
N ARG A 44 15.71 11.67 7.06
CA ARG A 44 15.91 11.95 5.63
C ARG A 44 14.85 11.23 4.80
N LEU A 45 14.28 11.92 3.83
CA LEU A 45 13.45 11.28 2.81
C LEU A 45 14.34 10.44 1.90
N VAL A 46 14.12 9.13 1.84
CA VAL A 46 14.92 8.20 1.02
C VAL A 46 14.18 7.68 -0.20
N ALA A 47 12.85 7.76 -0.24
CA ALA A 47 12.08 7.50 -1.46
C ALA A 47 10.77 8.29 -1.52
N THR A 48 10.34 8.57 -2.76
CA THR A 48 8.99 9.02 -3.10
C THR A 48 8.41 8.04 -4.10
N THR A 49 7.30 7.43 -3.75
CA THR A 49 6.60 6.46 -4.60
C THR A 49 5.32 7.10 -5.09
N ASP A 50 5.14 7.20 -6.40
CA ASP A 50 3.85 7.60 -6.99
C ASP A 50 3.04 6.34 -7.34
N LYS A 51 1.74 6.36 -7.02
CA LYS A 51 0.82 5.25 -7.20
C LYS A 51 0.70 4.90 -8.67
N VAL A 52 0.92 3.63 -9.00
CA VAL A 52 0.89 3.18 -10.40
C VAL A 52 -0.56 2.95 -10.83
N ASN A 53 -1.34 2.20 -10.05
CA ASN A 53 -2.70 1.80 -10.38
C ASN A 53 -3.72 2.71 -9.70
N LEU A 54 -4.44 3.48 -10.52
CA LEU A 54 -5.52 4.37 -10.06
C LEU A 54 -6.84 3.61 -10.01
N VAL A 55 -7.63 3.86 -8.98
CA VAL A 55 -8.99 3.33 -8.85
C VAL A 55 -9.90 4.05 -9.85
N ALA A 56 -10.46 3.29 -10.79
CA ALA A 56 -11.28 3.81 -11.87
C ALA A 56 -12.52 4.58 -11.36
N GLY A 57 -12.81 5.74 -11.95
CA GLY A 57 -13.92 6.60 -11.56
C GLY A 57 -13.74 7.32 -10.21
N ARG A 58 -12.56 7.21 -9.59
CA ARG A 58 -12.25 7.85 -8.30
C ARG A 58 -10.96 8.65 -8.36
N GLU A 59 -9.90 8.03 -8.85
CA GLU A 59 -8.56 8.63 -8.91
C GLU A 59 -8.13 8.98 -10.33
N ASP A 60 -8.70 8.35 -11.35
CA ASP A 60 -8.32 8.54 -12.75
C ASP A 60 -8.93 9.82 -13.38
N MET A 61 -8.84 9.92 -14.71
CA MET A 61 -9.29 11.09 -15.49
C MET A 61 -10.79 11.08 -15.81
N ALA A 62 -11.57 10.17 -15.20
CA ALA A 62 -13.01 10.13 -15.43
C ALA A 62 -13.69 11.43 -14.91
N PRO A 63 -14.80 11.87 -15.53
CA PRO A 63 -15.55 13.03 -15.04
C PRO A 63 -15.96 12.86 -13.57
N GLY A 64 -15.60 13.83 -12.72
CA GLY A 64 -15.89 13.80 -11.27
C GLY A 64 -14.89 13.00 -10.42
N ALA A 65 -13.87 12.39 -11.02
CA ALA A 65 -12.74 11.80 -10.31
C ALA A 65 -11.65 12.86 -10.04
N LEU A 66 -10.61 12.47 -9.28
CA LEU A 66 -9.53 13.38 -8.87
C LEU A 66 -8.59 13.80 -10.01
N GLY A 67 -8.60 13.11 -11.16
CA GLY A 67 -7.76 13.47 -12.30
C GLY A 67 -6.27 13.28 -12.03
N LEU A 68 -5.89 12.19 -11.36
CA LEU A 68 -4.50 11.95 -10.97
C LEU A 68 -3.67 11.41 -12.14
N ALA A 69 -2.41 11.85 -12.19
CA ALA A 69 -1.39 11.22 -12.99
C ALA A 69 -0.92 9.90 -12.35
N ARG A 70 -0.46 8.98 -13.19
CA ARG A 70 0.04 7.67 -12.77
C ARG A 70 1.53 7.72 -12.49
N GLY A 71 1.96 6.97 -11.49
CA GLY A 71 3.36 6.64 -11.30
C GLY A 71 3.89 5.76 -12.43
N ASP A 72 5.19 5.89 -12.69
CA ASP A 72 5.92 5.02 -13.61
C ASP A 72 6.34 3.72 -12.90
N LEU A 73 5.78 2.60 -13.36
CA LEU A 73 6.00 1.26 -12.84
C LEU A 73 7.49 0.88 -12.81
N ASP A 74 8.24 1.29 -13.84
CA ASP A 74 9.66 0.94 -13.97
C ASP A 74 10.55 1.84 -13.08
N ARG A 75 9.98 2.92 -12.54
CA ARG A 75 10.65 3.86 -11.61
C ARG A 75 10.23 3.68 -10.16
N LEU A 76 9.41 2.69 -9.82
CA LEU A 76 9.04 2.40 -8.43
C LEU A 76 10.31 2.25 -7.57
N PRO A 77 10.49 3.03 -6.49
CA PRO A 77 11.69 2.92 -5.66
C PRO A 77 11.77 1.59 -4.92
N ILE A 78 12.97 1.02 -4.87
CA ILE A 78 13.35 -0.05 -3.96
C ILE A 78 14.48 0.50 -3.11
N VAL A 79 14.30 0.53 -1.80
CA VAL A 79 15.24 1.13 -0.85
C VAL A 79 15.98 0.04 -0.10
N GLU A 80 17.32 0.13 -0.12
CA GLU A 80 18.17 -0.71 0.72
C GLU A 80 18.08 -0.25 2.17
N THR A 81 17.87 -1.20 3.08
CA THR A 81 17.83 -0.96 4.52
C THR A 81 18.63 -2.05 5.26
N PRO A 82 19.01 -1.84 6.53
CA PRO A 82 19.74 -2.85 7.31
C PRO A 82 19.00 -4.18 7.48
N PHE A 83 17.68 -4.21 7.28
CA PHE A 83 16.83 -5.41 7.36
C PHE A 83 16.33 -5.87 5.98
N GLY A 84 17.02 -5.46 4.92
CA GLY A 84 16.78 -5.86 3.53
C GLY A 84 16.04 -4.81 2.70
N ARG A 85 15.73 -5.17 1.46
CA ARG A 85 15.10 -4.27 0.50
C ARG A 85 13.65 -3.97 0.86
N VAL A 86 13.23 -2.71 0.73
CA VAL A 86 11.85 -2.27 0.99
C VAL A 86 11.26 -1.63 -0.27
N CYS A 87 10.05 -2.00 -0.63
CA CYS A 87 9.25 -1.27 -1.61
C CYS A 87 7.93 -0.77 -0.97
N THR A 88 7.35 0.26 -1.59
CA THR A 88 6.03 0.77 -1.23
C THR A 88 5.08 0.52 -2.40
N LEU A 89 3.93 -0.09 -2.11
CA LEU A 89 2.84 -0.33 -3.05
C LEU A 89 1.63 0.44 -2.54
N ILE A 90 1.15 1.49 -3.18
CA ILE A 90 0.06 2.29 -2.61
C ILE A 90 -1.29 1.62 -2.90
N CYS A 91 -1.99 1.18 -1.85
CA CYS A 91 -3.33 0.59 -1.91
C CYS A 91 -3.48 -0.43 -3.04
N TYR A 92 -4.05 0.02 -4.16
CA TYR A 92 -4.35 -0.78 -5.34
C TYR A 92 -3.13 -1.37 -6.05
N ASP A 93 -1.92 -0.81 -5.84
CA ASP A 93 -0.67 -1.40 -6.33
C ASP A 93 -0.35 -2.76 -5.70
N GLY A 94 -0.95 -3.08 -4.54
CA GLY A 94 -0.82 -4.39 -3.91
C GLY A 94 -1.65 -5.48 -4.58
N PHE A 95 -2.55 -5.14 -5.51
CA PHE A 95 -3.48 -6.08 -6.11
C PHE A 95 -2.82 -6.87 -7.26
N ARG A 96 -3.34 -8.08 -7.50
CA ARG A 96 -2.91 -8.94 -8.61
C ARG A 96 -3.82 -8.85 -9.84
N VAL A 97 -5.04 -8.37 -9.68
CA VAL A 97 -6.05 -8.27 -10.73
C VAL A 97 -6.78 -6.93 -10.64
N PRO A 98 -7.33 -6.41 -11.76
CA PRO A 98 -8.14 -5.21 -11.73
C PRO A 98 -9.55 -5.49 -11.17
N HIS A 99 -10.17 -4.47 -10.58
CA HIS A 99 -11.57 -4.48 -10.14
C HIS A 99 -12.53 -4.59 -11.34
N THR A 100 -12.19 -3.99 -12.49
CA THR A 100 -12.98 -4.06 -13.73
C THR A 100 -12.11 -4.26 -14.97
N LYS A 101 -12.70 -4.77 -16.06
CA LYS A 101 -11.97 -5.10 -17.30
C LYS A 101 -11.47 -3.89 -18.09
N SER A 102 -12.02 -2.71 -17.83
CA SER A 102 -11.75 -1.48 -18.60
C SER A 102 -10.57 -0.66 -18.03
N GLU A 103 -9.98 -1.10 -16.93
CA GLU A 103 -8.97 -0.33 -16.23
C GLU A 103 -7.61 -0.47 -16.89
N ARG A 104 -6.86 0.63 -16.91
CA ARG A 104 -5.42 0.58 -17.18
C ARG A 104 -4.74 0.05 -15.93
N PHE A 105 -4.83 -1.24 -15.68
CA PHE A 105 -4.21 -1.90 -14.54
C PHE A 105 -2.97 -2.66 -14.96
N VAL A 106 -1.94 -2.62 -14.11
CA VAL A 106 -0.70 -3.38 -14.29
C VAL A 106 -0.33 -4.05 -12.96
N PRO A 107 -0.16 -5.39 -12.92
CA PRO A 107 0.25 -6.07 -11.70
C PRO A 107 1.68 -5.66 -11.34
N VAL A 108 1.86 -5.10 -10.15
CA VAL A 108 3.16 -4.54 -9.71
C VAL A 108 4.10 -5.63 -9.20
N ALA A 109 3.56 -6.64 -8.52
CA ALA A 109 4.32 -7.75 -7.93
C ALA A 109 5.30 -8.45 -8.90
N PRO A 110 4.90 -8.85 -10.13
CA PRO A 110 5.84 -9.43 -11.10
C PRO A 110 7.02 -8.51 -11.45
N ARG A 111 6.79 -7.19 -11.51
CA ARG A 111 7.82 -6.21 -11.87
C ARG A 111 8.82 -6.00 -10.75
N ILE A 112 8.36 -6.00 -9.50
CA ILE A 112 9.26 -5.99 -8.34
C ILE A 112 10.07 -7.29 -8.29
N ALA A 113 9.45 -8.45 -8.50
CA ALA A 113 10.15 -9.73 -8.54
C ALA A 113 11.25 -9.76 -9.62
N ALA A 114 10.96 -9.25 -10.81
CA ALA A 114 11.93 -9.15 -11.90
C ALA A 114 13.14 -8.23 -11.60
N ARG A 115 12.98 -7.28 -10.66
CA ARG A 115 14.05 -6.40 -10.15
C ARG A 115 14.77 -6.99 -8.92
N GLY A 116 14.40 -8.22 -8.55
CA GLY A 116 14.87 -8.92 -7.36
C GLY A 116 13.90 -8.74 -6.20
N ALA A 117 13.45 -9.86 -5.63
CA ALA A 117 12.52 -9.90 -4.50
C ALA A 117 12.98 -9.04 -3.32
N VAL A 118 12.05 -8.32 -2.71
CA VAL A 118 12.32 -7.43 -1.57
C VAL A 118 12.11 -8.15 -0.24
N ALA A 119 12.65 -7.62 0.84
CA ALA A 119 12.35 -8.14 2.17
C ALA A 119 10.93 -7.73 2.60
N ILE A 120 10.55 -6.47 2.37
CA ILE A 120 9.28 -5.91 2.84
C ILE A 120 8.57 -5.15 1.72
N ALA A 121 7.27 -5.42 1.55
CA ALA A 121 6.35 -4.62 0.77
C ALA A 121 5.39 -3.88 1.72
N ALA A 122 5.53 -2.55 1.79
CA ALA A 122 4.64 -1.70 2.58
C ALA A 122 3.47 -1.20 1.72
N ASN A 123 2.25 -1.36 2.22
CA ASN A 123 0.99 -1.07 1.54
C ASN A 123 0.14 -0.09 2.35
N PRO A 124 0.46 1.22 2.32
CA PRO A 124 -0.45 2.23 2.84
C PRO A 124 -1.73 2.25 2.00
N SER A 125 -2.86 2.09 2.66
CA SER A 125 -4.14 1.78 2.03
C SER A 125 -5.25 2.67 2.57
N ALA A 126 -6.16 3.09 1.70
CA ALA A 126 -7.37 3.80 2.08
C ALA A 126 -8.49 3.31 1.16
N SER A 127 -9.56 2.77 1.77
CA SER A 127 -10.74 2.26 1.08
C SER A 127 -11.96 2.92 1.69
N HIS A 128 -12.76 3.59 0.88
CA HIS A 128 -14.05 4.17 1.28
C HIS A 128 -15.20 3.16 1.13
N TRP A 129 -14.91 1.93 0.69
CA TRP A 129 -15.89 0.85 0.65
C TRP A 129 -16.00 0.17 2.00
N ARG A 130 -17.24 -0.13 2.40
CA ARG A 130 -17.59 -0.82 3.64
C ARG A 130 -17.01 -2.23 3.63
N TRP A 131 -16.25 -2.58 4.67
CA TRP A 131 -15.40 -3.77 4.71
C TRP A 131 -16.17 -5.08 4.63
N ARG A 132 -17.35 -5.13 5.26
CA ARG A 132 -18.19 -6.32 5.34
C ARG A 132 -19.42 -6.27 4.43
N GLU A 133 -19.54 -5.24 3.59
CA GLU A 133 -20.63 -5.16 2.61
C GLU A 133 -20.26 -5.89 1.31
N PRO A 134 -21.27 -6.26 0.49
CA PRO A 134 -21.05 -6.82 -0.84
C PRO A 134 -20.11 -5.95 -1.68
N TRP A 135 -19.20 -6.61 -2.39
CA TRP A 135 -18.25 -5.93 -3.25
C TRP A 135 -18.98 -5.36 -4.48
N LEU A 136 -18.72 -4.08 -4.78
CA LEU A 136 -19.44 -3.33 -5.81
C LEU A 136 -19.40 -4.00 -7.19
N HIS A 137 -18.29 -4.68 -7.52
CA HIS A 137 -18.09 -5.30 -8.83
C HIS A 137 -18.42 -6.79 -8.86
N ASP A 138 -18.61 -7.42 -7.70
CA ASP A 138 -19.08 -8.79 -7.57
C ASP A 138 -19.79 -8.97 -6.23
N VAL A 139 -21.12 -8.85 -6.26
CA VAL A 139 -21.95 -8.92 -5.05
C VAL A 139 -21.96 -10.31 -4.39
N SER A 140 -21.37 -11.34 -5.02
CA SER A 140 -21.24 -12.67 -4.42
C SER A 140 -20.18 -12.75 -3.32
N MET A 141 -19.34 -11.72 -3.18
CA MET A 141 -18.32 -11.64 -2.13
C MET A 141 -18.34 -10.30 -1.42
N THR A 142 -17.84 -10.24 -0.19
CA THR A 142 -17.68 -8.98 0.54
C THR A 142 -16.38 -8.27 0.14
N ARG A 143 -16.27 -6.98 0.48
CA ARG A 143 -15.01 -6.22 0.32
C ARG A 143 -13.82 -6.89 1.01
N GLU A 144 -14.01 -7.46 2.19
CA GLU A 144 -13.00 -8.24 2.93
C GLU A 144 -12.53 -9.47 2.14
N VAL A 145 -13.46 -10.25 1.60
CA VAL A 145 -13.13 -11.45 0.80
C VAL A 145 -12.40 -11.05 -0.48
N GLN A 146 -12.82 -9.97 -1.14
CA GLN A 146 -12.12 -9.44 -2.31
C GLN A 146 -10.70 -8.98 -1.96
N TRP A 147 -10.50 -8.26 -0.85
CA TRP A 147 -9.17 -7.84 -0.40
C TRP A 147 -8.24 -9.04 -0.25
N SER A 148 -8.71 -10.11 0.40
CA SER A 148 -7.94 -11.33 0.61
C SER A 148 -7.61 -12.07 -0.69
N ARG A 149 -8.56 -12.14 -1.63
CA ARG A 149 -8.41 -12.90 -2.90
C ARG A 149 -7.67 -12.15 -4.00
N GLU A 150 -7.62 -10.83 -3.94
CA GLU A 150 -7.14 -9.99 -5.04
C GLU A 150 -6.07 -8.98 -4.62
N GLY A 151 -6.00 -8.61 -3.34
CA GLY A 151 -5.06 -7.63 -2.80
C GLY A 151 -3.67 -8.20 -2.50
N LEU A 152 -2.94 -7.48 -1.63
CA LEU A 152 -1.58 -7.85 -1.21
C LEU A 152 -1.43 -9.30 -0.72
N PRO A 153 -2.37 -9.88 0.07
CA PRO A 153 -2.26 -11.28 0.48
C PRO A 153 -2.15 -12.25 -0.70
N ALA A 154 -3.00 -12.07 -1.71
CA ALA A 154 -3.01 -12.93 -2.89
C ALA A 154 -1.77 -12.70 -3.77
N SER A 155 -1.35 -11.44 -3.96
CA SER A 155 -0.12 -11.11 -4.68
C SER A 155 1.12 -11.76 -4.06
N LEU A 156 1.23 -11.75 -2.73
CA LEU A 156 2.32 -12.40 -1.99
C LEU A 156 2.30 -13.93 -2.11
N ALA A 157 1.10 -14.52 -2.09
CA ALA A 157 0.94 -15.96 -2.24
C ALA A 157 1.35 -16.43 -3.65
N GLU A 158 0.90 -15.70 -4.67
CA GLU A 158 1.13 -16.02 -6.08
C GLU A 158 2.59 -15.78 -6.49
N ILE A 159 3.20 -14.68 -6.04
CA ILE A 159 4.52 -14.26 -6.48
C ILE A 159 5.42 -14.00 -5.29
N ALA A 160 6.59 -14.64 -5.26
CA ALA A 160 7.63 -14.41 -4.25
C ALA A 160 8.37 -13.07 -4.47
N PHE A 161 7.64 -11.96 -4.62
CA PHE A 161 8.22 -10.63 -4.81
C PHE A 161 8.63 -9.97 -3.49
N ALA A 162 8.07 -10.40 -2.36
CA ALA A 162 8.43 -9.95 -1.02
C ALA A 162 8.29 -11.08 0.00
N ARG A 163 9.08 -11.04 1.09
CA ARG A 163 8.89 -11.94 2.24
C ARG A 163 7.78 -11.45 3.15
N ILE A 164 7.78 -10.16 3.48
CA ILE A 164 6.85 -9.56 4.42
C ILE A 164 5.95 -8.58 3.70
N GLY A 165 4.64 -8.69 3.93
CA GLY A 165 3.65 -7.69 3.53
C GLY A 165 3.14 -6.93 4.74
N ILE A 166 3.06 -5.61 4.64
CA ILE A 166 2.49 -4.78 5.71
C ILE A 166 1.42 -3.88 5.10
N THR A 167 0.17 -4.09 5.46
CA THR A 167 -0.93 -3.22 5.05
C THR A 167 -1.35 -2.33 6.19
N ALA A 168 -1.32 -1.01 5.98
CA ALA A 168 -1.79 -0.02 6.94
C ALA A 168 -2.98 0.74 6.36
N HIS A 169 -4.18 0.44 6.86
CA HIS A 169 -5.41 1.10 6.44
C HIS A 169 -5.66 2.40 7.18
N LEU A 170 -6.05 3.44 6.45
CA LEU A 170 -6.84 4.54 6.99
C LEU A 170 -8.21 4.00 7.38
N VAL A 171 -8.67 4.34 8.59
CA VAL A 171 -9.96 3.91 9.14
C VAL A 171 -10.62 5.07 9.89
N GLY A 172 -11.96 5.05 9.96
CA GLY A 172 -12.76 6.06 10.62
C GLY A 172 -13.29 7.14 9.67
N GLN A 173 -13.73 8.27 10.22
CA GLN A 173 -14.27 9.39 9.45
C GLN A 173 -13.18 10.40 9.12
N VAL A 174 -13.05 10.74 7.83
CA VAL A 174 -12.24 11.86 7.37
C VAL A 174 -13.10 12.73 6.48
N LEU A 175 -13.39 13.95 6.93
CA LEU A 175 -14.41 14.82 6.33
C LEU A 175 -15.76 14.10 6.26
N ASP A 176 -16.38 14.02 5.09
CA ASP A 176 -17.65 13.36 4.79
C ASP A 176 -17.48 11.89 4.34
N LEU A 177 -16.25 11.36 4.37
CA LEU A 177 -15.93 10.02 3.92
C LEU A 177 -15.67 9.09 5.10
N THR A 178 -16.26 7.90 5.02
CA THR A 178 -15.92 6.78 5.91
C THR A 178 -14.88 5.88 5.26
N PHE A 179 -13.82 5.57 5.99
CA PHE A 179 -12.80 4.62 5.58
C PHE A 179 -12.84 3.37 6.46
N GLU A 180 -12.74 2.21 5.81
CA GLU A 180 -12.66 0.92 6.48
C GLU A 180 -11.57 0.04 5.85
N GLY A 181 -10.98 -0.83 6.66
CA GLY A 181 -9.94 -1.75 6.29
C GLY A 181 -9.25 -2.37 7.48
N GLN A 182 -8.77 -3.60 7.32
CA GLN A 182 -8.16 -4.34 8.43
C GLN A 182 -6.64 -4.45 8.24
N SER A 183 -5.90 -3.55 8.90
CA SER A 183 -4.44 -3.52 8.84
C SER A 183 -3.83 -4.86 9.28
N GLU A 184 -2.77 -5.30 8.61
CA GLU A 184 -2.18 -6.62 8.82
C GLU A 184 -0.69 -6.66 8.49
N ILE A 185 0.00 -7.60 9.13
CA ILE A 185 1.38 -7.98 8.86
C ILE A 185 1.35 -9.45 8.44
N LEU A 186 1.91 -9.73 7.27
CA LEU A 186 1.90 -11.02 6.62
C LEU A 186 3.33 -11.49 6.38
N GLU A 187 3.56 -12.79 6.50
CA GLU A 187 4.79 -13.44 6.09
C GLU A 187 4.51 -14.49 5.03
N ARG A 188 5.25 -14.42 3.93
CA ARG A 188 5.28 -15.44 2.91
C ARG A 188 6.18 -16.58 3.36
N THR A 189 5.60 -17.78 3.42
CA THR A 189 6.29 -19.03 3.73
C THR A 189 6.39 -19.90 2.48
N PRO A 190 7.15 -21.02 2.50
CA PRO A 190 7.14 -21.99 1.40
C PRO A 190 5.75 -22.58 1.11
N THR A 191 4.84 -22.60 2.09
CA THR A 191 3.51 -23.22 1.99
C THR A 191 2.38 -22.20 1.73
N GLY A 192 2.67 -20.90 1.73
CA GLY A 192 1.66 -19.87 1.48
C GLY A 192 1.97 -18.54 2.17
N VAL A 193 0.94 -17.90 2.70
CA VAL A 193 1.06 -16.64 3.44
C VAL A 193 0.41 -16.81 4.82
N THR A 194 1.15 -16.49 5.86
CA THR A 194 0.70 -16.53 7.26
C THR A 194 0.47 -15.11 7.75
N THR A 195 -0.61 -14.88 8.50
CA THR A 195 -0.84 -13.62 9.20
C THR A 195 -0.07 -13.61 10.52
N LEU A 196 0.90 -12.72 10.66
CA LEU A 196 1.67 -12.54 11.89
C LEU A 196 0.91 -11.69 12.91
N ALA A 197 0.25 -10.64 12.43
CA ALA A 197 -0.58 -9.76 13.25
C ALA A 197 -1.66 -9.09 12.40
N ARG A 198 -2.80 -8.77 13.01
CA ARG A 198 -3.92 -8.11 12.34
C ARG A 198 -4.67 -7.22 13.32
N ALA A 199 -5.19 -6.11 12.83
CA ALA A 199 -6.06 -5.23 13.61
C ALA A 199 -7.33 -5.99 14.05
N PRO A 200 -7.84 -5.77 15.26
CA PRO A 200 -9.01 -6.50 15.76
C PRO A 200 -10.31 -6.14 15.02
N THR A 201 -10.33 -4.99 14.36
CA THR A 201 -11.50 -4.34 13.75
C THR A 201 -11.09 -3.60 12.49
N ALA A 202 -12.06 -3.34 11.60
CA ALA A 202 -11.80 -2.68 10.31
C ALA A 202 -12.17 -1.18 10.28
N ASP A 203 -12.65 -0.61 11.37
CA ASP A 203 -13.30 0.72 11.41
C ASP A 203 -12.70 1.70 12.43
N ARG A 204 -11.69 1.28 13.19
CA ARG A 204 -11.07 2.08 14.25
C ARG A 204 -9.56 1.96 14.27
N GLY A 205 -8.91 3.08 14.60
CA GLY A 205 -7.46 3.17 14.70
C GLY A 205 -6.88 2.30 15.81
N GLY A 206 -5.65 1.84 15.61
CA GLY A 206 -4.89 1.03 16.55
C GLY A 206 -3.49 0.74 16.01
N HIS A 207 -2.69 0.02 16.80
CA HIS A 207 -1.36 -0.43 16.39
C HIS A 207 -1.39 -1.93 16.12
N VAL A 208 -0.76 -2.33 15.01
CA VAL A 208 -0.51 -3.75 14.67
C VAL A 208 1.00 -3.94 14.69
N VAL A 209 1.47 -4.89 15.47
CA VAL A 209 2.90 -5.11 15.72
C VAL A 209 3.21 -6.60 15.59
N ALA A 210 4.32 -6.91 14.95
CA ALA A 210 4.90 -8.25 14.91
C ALA A 210 6.43 -8.14 15.04
N VAL A 211 7.06 -9.15 15.64
CA VAL A 211 8.52 -9.30 15.65
C VAL A 211 8.87 -10.34 14.61
N ILE A 212 9.84 -10.01 13.76
CA ILE A 212 10.24 -10.84 12.63
C ILE A 212 11.73 -11.09 12.75
N GLU A 213 12.12 -12.36 12.76
CA GLU A 213 13.54 -12.73 12.80
C GLU A 213 14.22 -12.36 11.48
N SER A 214 15.45 -11.86 11.60
CA SER A 214 16.33 -11.65 10.45
C SER A 214 16.81 -13.00 9.96
N GLN A 215 16.76 -13.22 8.65
CA GLN A 215 17.44 -14.36 8.04
C GLN A 215 18.88 -13.90 7.80
N ASN A 216 19.80 -14.37 8.64
CA ASN A 216 21.24 -14.21 8.41
C ASN A 216 21.68 -14.97 7.15
#